data_AF-A0A353GFE0-F1
#
_entry.id   AF-A0A353GFE0-F1
#
_cell.length_a   1.000
_cell.length_b   1.000
_cell.length_c   1.000
_cell.angle_alpha   90.00
_cell.angle_beta   90.00
_cell.angle_gamma   90.00
#
_symmetry.space_group_name_H-M   'P 1'
#
loop_
_entity.id
_entity.type
_entity.pdbx_description
1 polymer ?
#
loop_
_entity_poly.entity_id
_entity_poly.type
_entity_poly.pdbx_seq_one_letter_code
_entity_poly.pdbx_strand_id
1 'polypeptide(L)' 'GSHTMFIAEIVAVQVTQDLVERNGRLAVEKANLALFAHGHYYGMGKHLGHFGFSVRKKK' A
#
# COMPACT_ATOMS: atom_id res chain seq x y z
N GLY A 1 23.75 -2.02 -11.30
CA GLY A 1 22.90 -0.88 -11.71
C GLY A 1 23.19 0.29 -10.80
N SER A 2 23.41 1.47 -11.35
CA SER A 2 23.50 2.72 -10.59
C SER A 2 22.09 3.25 -10.32
N HIS A 3 21.88 3.82 -9.14
CA HIS A 3 20.62 4.48 -8.77
C HIS A 3 20.96 5.87 -8.22
N THR A 4 20.11 6.85 -8.51
CA THR A 4 20.13 8.16 -7.83
C THR A 4 18.92 8.22 -6.91
N MET A 5 19.13 8.53 -5.63
CA MET A 5 18.07 8.59 -4.62
C MET A 5 17.82 10.03 -4.21
N PHE A 6 16.55 10.41 -4.13
CA PHE A 6 16.11 11.71 -3.62
C PHE A 6 15.35 11.51 -2.32
N ILE A 7 15.60 12.40 -1.36
CA ILE A 7 14.87 12.48 -0.08
C ILE A 7 14.25 13.88 -0.02
N ALA A 8 12.96 13.96 0.30
CA ALA A 8 12.20 15.19 0.34
C ALA A 8 11.12 15.15 1.42
N GLU A 9 10.62 16.32 1.78
CA GLU A 9 9.51 16.50 2.72
C GLU A 9 8.15 16.29 2.01
N ILE A 10 7.25 15.55 2.66
CA ILE A 10 5.87 15.38 2.19
C ILE A 10 5.04 16.57 2.71
N VAL A 11 4.71 17.50 1.83
CA VAL A 11 3.93 18.71 2.19
C VAL A 11 2.41 18.52 2.08
N ALA A 12 1.94 17.54 1.31
CA ALA A 12 0.52 17.25 1.11
C ALA A 12 0.29 15.82 0.58
N VAL A 13 -0.92 15.29 0.77
CA VAL A 13 -1.39 14.02 0.19
C VAL A 13 -2.81 14.20 -0.36
N GLN A 14 -3.01 13.97 -1.65
CA GLN A 14 -4.33 13.97 -2.28
C GLN A 14 -4.89 12.54 -2.40
N VAL A 15 -6.16 12.35 -2.05
CA VAL A 15 -6.85 11.05 -2.12
C VAL A 15 -8.27 11.23 -2.63
N THR A 16 -8.78 10.22 -3.35
CA THR A 16 -10.20 10.14 -3.72
C THR A 16 -11.04 9.94 -2.47
N GLN A 17 -12.14 10.69 -2.36
CA GLN A 17 -13.02 10.66 -1.18
C GLN A 17 -13.55 9.26 -0.85
N ASP A 18 -13.84 8.44 -1.86
CA ASP A 18 -14.36 7.06 -1.69
C ASP A 18 -13.36 6.11 -1.01
N LEU A 19 -12.08 6.49 -0.94
CA LEU A 19 -11.05 5.74 -0.23
C LEU A 19 -10.97 6.15 1.25
N VAL A 20 -11.64 7.22 1.68
CA VAL A 20 -11.62 7.67 3.07
C VAL A 20 -12.85 7.16 3.80
N GLU A 21 -12.64 6.31 4.80
CA GLU A 21 -13.71 5.78 5.64
C GLU A 21 -14.22 6.83 6.63
N ARG A 22 -15.40 6.58 7.21
CA ARG A 22 -16.05 7.51 8.16
C ARG A 22 -15.22 7.83 9.41
N ASN A 23 -14.32 6.92 9.80
CA ASN A 23 -13.40 7.11 10.92
C ASN A 23 -12.11 7.86 10.53
N GLY A 24 -12.01 8.36 9.29
CA GLY A 24 -10.82 9.00 8.75
C GLY A 24 -9.74 8.03 8.26
N ARG A 25 -9.97 6.71 8.34
CA ARG A 25 -9.02 5.71 7.83
C ARG A 25 -8.99 5.75 6.30
N LEU A 26 -7.79 5.86 5.74
CA LEU A 26 -7.57 5.65 4.31
C LEU A 26 -7.60 4.14 4.00
N ALA A 27 -8.61 3.71 3.26
CA ALA A 27 -8.79 2.34 2.77
C ALA A 27 -8.00 2.10 1.47
N VAL A 28 -6.66 2.14 1.58
CA VAL A 28 -5.73 1.95 0.45
C VAL A 28 -5.98 0.61 -0.27
N GLU A 29 -6.44 -0.41 0.44
CA GLU A 29 -6.78 -1.71 -0.13
C GLU A 29 -7.91 -1.65 -1.18
N LYS A 30 -8.72 -0.58 -1.19
CA LYS A 30 -9.76 -0.33 -2.20
C LYS A 30 -9.25 0.43 -3.42
N ALA A 31 -7.99 0.88 -3.41
CA ALA A 31 -7.45 1.76 -4.45
C ALA A 31 -7.02 1.02 -5.74
N ASN A 32 -7.21 -0.31 -5.83
CA ASN A 32 -6.83 -1.13 -6.99
C ASN A 32 -5.40 -0.87 -7.47
N LEU A 33 -4.44 -0.84 -6.54
CA LEU A 33 -3.04 -0.54 -6.85
C LEU A 33 -2.43 -1.56 -7.82
N ALA A 34 -1.60 -1.06 -8.73
CA ALA A 34 -0.78 -1.88 -9.61
C ALA A 34 0.51 -2.33 -8.91
N LEU A 35 0.88 -3.59 -9.11
CA LEU A 35 2.14 -4.16 -8.65
C LEU A 35 3.07 -4.32 -9.85
N PHE A 36 4.37 -4.09 -9.66
CA PHE A 36 5.38 -4.24 -10.70
C PHE A 36 6.42 -5.28 -10.29
N ALA A 37 6.68 -6.25 -11.17
CA ALA A 37 7.76 -7.22 -11.00
C ALA A 37 8.31 -7.63 -12.37
N HIS A 38 9.64 -7.61 -12.50
CA HIS A 38 10.37 -8.09 -13.68
C HIS A 38 9.81 -7.60 -15.04
N GLY A 39 9.41 -6.33 -15.15
CA GLY A 39 8.93 -5.75 -16.41
C GLY A 39 7.43 -5.94 -16.68
N HIS A 40 6.68 -6.49 -15.73
CA HIS A 40 5.25 -6.74 -15.86
C HIS A 40 4.44 -6.09 -14.75
N TYR A 41 3.19 -5.73 -15.09
CA TYR A 41 2.20 -5.20 -14.16
C TYR A 41 1.21 -6.29 -13.74
N TYR A 42 0.88 -6.31 -12.45
CA TYR A 42 -0.05 -7.26 -11.84
C TYR A 42 -1.10 -6.51 -11.03
N GLY A 43 -2.28 -7.13 -10.88
CA GLY A 43 -3.29 -6.68 -9.92
C GLY A 43 -2.93 -7.07 -8.49
N MET A 44 -3.54 -6.40 -7.52
CA MET A 44 -3.39 -6.72 -6.10
C MET A 44 -3.99 -8.11 -5.78
N GLY A 45 -3.24 -8.91 -5.02
CA GLY A 45 -3.66 -10.25 -4.61
C GLY A 45 -4.54 -10.26 -3.35
N LYS A 46 -4.76 -11.45 -2.81
CA LYS A 46 -5.54 -11.66 -1.58
C LYS A 46 -4.87 -10.99 -0.37
N HIS A 47 -5.65 -10.36 0.50
CA HIS A 47 -5.19 -9.92 1.82
C HIS A 47 -4.76 -11.12 2.68
N LEU A 48 -3.50 -11.11 3.13
CA LEU A 48 -2.89 -12.23 3.86
C LEU A 48 -2.94 -12.05 5.38
N GLY A 49 -2.95 -10.81 5.87
CA GLY A 49 -2.97 -10.50 7.30
C GLY A 49 -2.45 -9.10 7.60
N HIS A 50 -2.60 -8.67 8.85
CA HIS A 50 -2.07 -7.41 9.37
C HIS A 50 -0.59 -7.55 9.74
N PHE A 51 0.13 -6.44 9.89
CA PHE A 51 1.53 -6.44 10.33
C PHE A 51 1.76 -7.36 11.56
N GLY A 52 2.75 -8.25 11.47
CA GLY A 52 3.04 -9.24 12.51
C GLY A 52 2.25 -10.56 12.41
N PHE A 53 1.34 -10.73 11.44
CA PHE A 53 0.54 -11.94 11.31
C PHE A 53 1.36 -13.23 11.12
N SER A 54 2.52 -13.14 10.44
CA SER A 54 3.39 -14.29 10.15
C SER A 54 4.09 -14.86 11.39
N VAL A 55 4.25 -14.07 12.45
CA VAL A 55 4.93 -14.46 13.69
C VAL A 55 3.98 -14.64 14.87
N ARG A 56 2.67 -14.52 14.64
CA ARG A 56 1.66 -14.65 15.70
C ARG A 56 1.58 -16.10 16.17
N LYS A 57 1.81 -16.33 17.47
CA LYS A 57 1.59 -17.64 18.11
C LYS A 57 0.12 -18.03 17.98
N LYS A 58 -0.14 -19.31 17.67
CA LYS A 58 -1.50 -19.86 17.73
C LYS A 58 -1.99 -19.73 19.18
N LYS A 59 -3.22 -19.26 19.36
CA LYS A 59 -3.87 -19.27 20.67
C LYS A 59 -4.17 -20.70 21.08
#